data_AF-A0A4D7DUU0-F1
#
_entry.id   AF-A0A4D7DUU0-F1
#
_cell.length_a   1.000
_cell.length_b   1.000
_cell.length_c   1.000
_cell.angle_alpha   90.00
_cell.angle_beta   90.00
_cell.angle_gamma   90.00
#
_symmetry.space_group_name_H-M   'P 1'
#
loop_
_entity.id
_entity.type
_entity.pdbx_description
1 polymer ?
#
loop_
_entity_poly.entity_id
_entity_poly.type
_entity_poly.pdbx_seq_one_letter_code
_entity_poly.pdbx_strand_id
1 'polypeptide(L)'
;MNRKHAEIEGIVHLIHQKNKSLLDLIGKEPPVDYFTQAVALIRQDHASEAAAFAIHEHKKNSLSFMPNAWRRELELHRHSWDGCERWWAGFPLIAWIELRPVTASRKAHLRIIAEVGPLHDYSFRKSLIETIRQGGQEQRLQRIKFPAGATDQTCRYSRFFHGNSIEIELSSGELLARDIKNLINSFGPEIDLVAASIRKL
;
A
#
# COMPACT_ATOMS: atom_id res chain seq x y z
N MET A 1 25.67 60.07 2.51
CA MET A 1 24.70 58.95 2.49
C MET A 1 23.29 59.52 2.57
N ASN A 2 22.44 59.23 1.59
CA ASN A 2 21.14 59.88 1.40
C ASN A 2 20.08 59.24 2.31
N ARG A 3 19.44 60.02 3.18
CA ARG A 3 18.47 59.57 4.20
C ARG A 3 17.37 58.66 3.64
N LYS A 4 16.97 58.91 2.39
CA LYS A 4 16.00 58.09 1.64
C LYS A 4 16.47 56.66 1.36
N HIS A 5 17.77 56.44 1.15
CA HIS A 5 18.30 55.08 0.92
C HIS A 5 18.27 54.23 2.19
N ALA A 6 18.59 54.82 3.34
CA ALA A 6 18.52 54.13 4.63
C ALA A 6 17.09 53.74 5.03
N GLU A 7 16.10 54.58 4.71
CA GLU A 7 14.67 54.28 4.93
C GLU A 7 14.18 53.14 4.03
N ILE A 8 14.61 53.10 2.77
CA ILE A 8 14.27 52.03 1.84
C ILE A 8 14.87 50.69 2.29
N GLU A 9 16.14 50.67 2.72
CA GLU A 9 16.77 49.46 3.27
C GLU A 9 16.07 48.96 4.53
N GLY A 10 15.64 49.86 5.42
CA GLY A 10 14.86 49.52 6.61
C GLY A 10 13.51 48.89 6.26
N ILE A 11 12.82 49.42 5.24
CA ILE A 11 11.54 48.88 4.76
C ILE A 11 11.74 47.51 4.11
N VAL A 12 12.76 47.33 3.28
CA VAL A 12 13.08 46.04 2.64
C VAL A 12 13.40 44.98 3.70
N HIS A 13 14.16 45.35 4.73
CA HIS A 13 14.49 44.42 5.81
C HIS A 13 13.25 44.02 6.64
N LEU A 14 12.36 44.98 6.93
CA LEU A 14 11.07 44.73 7.59
C LEU A 14 10.14 43.83 6.77
N ILE A 15 10.08 44.03 5.44
CA ILE A 15 9.30 43.19 4.53
C ILE A 15 9.88 41.76 4.51
N HIS A 16 11.21 41.62 4.40
CA HIS A 16 11.87 40.32 4.44
C HIS A 16 11.65 39.59 5.77
N GLN A 17 11.72 40.30 6.90
CA GLN A 17 11.56 39.71 8.22
C GLN A 17 10.11 39.29 8.47
N LYS A 18 9.12 40.12 8.09
CA LYS A 18 7.70 39.81 8.26
C LYS A 18 7.20 38.73 7.30
N ASN A 19 7.76 38.66 6.10
CA ASN A 19 7.33 37.72 5.07
C ASN A 19 8.27 36.53 4.90
N LYS A 20 9.24 36.34 5.81
CA LYS A 20 10.23 35.25 5.74
C LYS A 20 9.57 33.88 5.58
N SER A 21 8.49 33.63 6.32
CA SER A 21 7.74 32.36 6.24
C SER A 21 7.06 32.14 4.89
N LEU A 22 6.55 33.19 4.25
CA LEU A 22 5.96 33.15 2.91
C LEU A 22 7.02 33.02 1.81
N LEU A 23 8.14 33.70 1.95
CA LEU A 23 9.29 33.59 1.03
C LEU A 23 9.95 32.21 1.13
N ASP A 24 10.07 31.67 2.35
CA ASP A 24 10.50 30.28 2.62
C ASP A 24 9.48 29.25 2.09
N LEU A 25 8.21 29.64 1.90
CA LEU A 25 7.18 28.79 1.30
C LEU A 25 7.26 28.81 -0.24
N ILE A 26 7.50 29.98 -0.82
CA ILE A 26 7.62 30.19 -2.28
C ILE A 26 8.94 29.62 -2.81
N GLY A 27 10.01 29.67 -2.00
CA GLY A 27 11.34 29.15 -2.37
C GLY A 27 11.51 27.63 -2.20
N LYS A 28 10.51 26.92 -1.65
CA LYS A 28 10.54 25.46 -1.54
C LYS A 28 9.94 24.87 -2.81
N GLU A 29 10.76 24.16 -3.59
CA GLU A 29 10.25 23.27 -4.62
C GLU A 29 9.16 22.37 -4.02
N PRO A 30 8.06 22.11 -4.75
CA PRO A 30 7.05 21.17 -4.29
C PRO A 30 7.75 19.85 -3.95
N PRO A 31 7.42 19.22 -2.80
CA PRO A 31 8.09 18.01 -2.37
C PRO A 31 8.03 16.95 -3.48
N VAL A 32 9.20 16.43 -3.84
CA VAL A 32 9.33 15.44 -4.92
C VAL A 32 8.45 14.24 -4.61
N ASP A 33 7.54 13.92 -5.54
CA ASP A 33 6.63 12.78 -5.41
C ASP A 33 7.35 11.47 -5.78
N TYR A 34 8.21 11.01 -4.87
CA TYR A 34 8.95 9.76 -5.04
C TYR A 34 8.03 8.54 -5.18
N PHE A 35 6.83 8.57 -4.57
CA PHE A 35 5.91 7.42 -4.63
C PHE A 35 5.33 7.25 -6.04
N THR A 36 4.86 8.33 -6.67
CA THR A 36 4.39 8.28 -8.06
C THR A 36 5.50 7.86 -9.01
N GLN A 37 6.74 8.35 -8.83
CA GLN A 37 7.90 7.91 -9.60
C GLN A 37 8.17 6.41 -9.42
N ALA A 38 8.18 5.93 -8.18
CA ALA A 38 8.40 4.52 -7.88
C ALA A 38 7.33 3.62 -8.52
N VAL A 39 6.06 4.01 -8.47
CA VAL A 39 4.96 3.28 -9.12
C VAL A 39 5.14 3.24 -10.64
N ALA A 40 5.58 4.33 -11.27
CA ALA A 40 5.85 4.37 -12.70
C ALA A 40 6.96 3.38 -13.09
N LEU A 41 8.05 3.32 -12.32
CA LEU A 41 9.14 2.36 -12.53
C LEU A 41 8.66 0.91 -12.35
N ILE A 42 7.88 0.62 -11.30
CA ILE A 42 7.31 -0.72 -11.11
C ILE A 42 6.44 -1.11 -12.30
N ARG A 43 5.60 -0.20 -12.83
CA ARG A 43 4.76 -0.48 -14.00
C ARG A 43 5.58 -0.80 -15.24
N GLN A 44 6.66 -0.05 -15.48
CA GLN A 44 7.55 -0.29 -16.62
C GLN A 44 8.20 -1.68 -16.52
N ASP A 45 8.70 -2.04 -15.34
CA ASP A 45 9.31 -3.35 -15.09
C ASP A 45 8.30 -4.50 -15.16
N HIS A 46 7.01 -4.24 -14.89
CA HIS A 46 5.92 -5.23 -14.85
C HIS A 46 5.11 -5.30 -16.15
N ALA A 47 5.56 -4.71 -17.25
CA ALA A 47 4.83 -4.71 -18.52
C ALA A 47 4.72 -6.08 -19.23
N SER A 48 5.15 -7.19 -18.60
CA SER A 48 5.08 -8.55 -19.14
C SER A 48 4.08 -9.44 -18.40
N GLU A 49 3.50 -10.42 -19.09
CA GLU A 49 2.61 -11.44 -18.50
C GLU A 49 3.28 -12.31 -17.42
N ALA A 50 4.63 -12.33 -17.36
CA ALA A 50 5.40 -13.07 -16.36
C ALA A 50 5.49 -12.35 -14.99
N ALA A 51 4.84 -11.20 -14.84
CA ALA A 51 4.82 -10.47 -13.57
C ALA A 51 4.25 -11.33 -12.42
N ALA A 52 4.83 -11.21 -11.22
CA ALA A 52 4.34 -11.91 -10.03
C ALA A 52 2.96 -11.39 -9.54
N PHE A 53 2.63 -10.15 -9.89
CA PHE A 53 1.38 -9.48 -9.54
C PHE A 53 0.97 -8.48 -10.60
N ALA A 54 -0.32 -8.20 -10.66
CA ALA A 54 -0.90 -7.16 -11.50
C ALA A 54 -1.30 -5.95 -10.66
N ILE A 55 -0.90 -4.76 -11.12
CA ILE A 55 -1.29 -3.50 -10.49
C ILE A 55 -2.75 -3.21 -10.83
N HIS A 56 -3.52 -2.82 -9.82
CA HIS A 56 -4.94 -2.48 -9.96
C HIS A 56 -5.13 -0.96 -10.00
N GLU A 57 -4.75 -0.26 -8.93
CA GLU A 57 -4.88 1.19 -8.81
C GLU A 57 -3.68 1.77 -8.06
N HIS A 58 -3.39 3.06 -8.25
CA HIS A 58 -2.49 3.79 -7.38
C HIS A 58 -3.12 5.13 -6.97
N LYS A 59 -2.82 5.56 -5.76
CA LYS A 59 -3.13 6.88 -5.20
C LYS A 59 -1.82 7.47 -4.66
N LYS A 60 -1.87 8.73 -4.22
CA LYS A 60 -0.70 9.49 -3.74
C LYS A 60 0.26 8.69 -2.85
N ASN A 61 -0.26 7.86 -1.95
CA ASN A 61 0.52 7.10 -0.96
C ASN A 61 0.17 5.61 -0.92
N SER A 62 -0.48 5.07 -1.96
CA SER A 62 -0.86 3.66 -1.97
C SER A 62 -0.85 3.05 -3.35
N LEU A 63 -0.41 1.80 -3.45
CA LEU A 63 -0.42 1.00 -4.68
C LEU A 63 -1.16 -0.30 -4.41
N SER A 64 -2.34 -0.47 -5.01
CA SER A 64 -3.06 -1.73 -4.91
C SER A 64 -2.70 -2.67 -6.04
N PHE A 65 -2.66 -3.96 -5.71
CA PHE A 65 -2.26 -5.01 -6.62
C PHE A 65 -2.92 -6.33 -6.26
N MET A 66 -2.94 -7.24 -7.23
CA MET A 66 -3.39 -8.61 -7.05
C MET A 66 -2.22 -9.54 -7.37
N PRO A 67 -1.75 -10.36 -6.40
CA PRO A 67 -0.85 -11.46 -6.73
C PRO A 67 -1.46 -12.36 -7.80
N ASN A 68 -0.72 -12.66 -8.86
CA ASN A 68 -1.27 -13.42 -9.98
C ASN A 68 -1.60 -14.87 -9.59
N ALA A 69 -0.95 -15.40 -8.55
CA ALA A 69 -1.33 -16.66 -7.93
C ALA A 69 -2.74 -16.61 -7.34
N TRP A 70 -3.13 -15.53 -6.65
CA TRP A 70 -4.47 -15.41 -6.08
C TRP A 70 -5.52 -15.25 -7.15
N ARG A 71 -5.27 -14.37 -8.12
CA ARG A 71 -6.19 -14.11 -9.24
C ARG A 71 -6.56 -15.41 -9.95
N ARG A 72 -5.55 -16.19 -10.34
CA ARG A 72 -5.73 -17.43 -11.10
C ARG A 72 -6.62 -18.42 -10.37
N GLU A 73 -6.35 -18.65 -9.09
CA GLU A 73 -7.17 -19.58 -8.29
C GLU A 73 -8.59 -19.02 -8.11
N LEU A 74 -8.75 -17.71 -7.82
CA LEU A 74 -10.07 -17.10 -7.69
C LEU A 74 -10.90 -17.17 -8.99
N GLU A 75 -10.26 -16.99 -10.15
CA GLU A 75 -10.92 -17.09 -11.45
C GLU A 75 -11.43 -18.50 -11.74
N LEU A 76 -10.72 -19.55 -11.29
CA LEU A 76 -11.20 -20.94 -11.38
C LEU A 76 -12.49 -21.15 -10.55
N HIS A 77 -12.66 -20.38 -9.47
CA HIS A 77 -13.84 -20.43 -8.60
C HIS A 77 -14.79 -19.24 -8.81
N ARG A 78 -14.79 -18.58 -9.99
CA ARG A 78 -15.50 -17.30 -10.20
C ARG A 78 -17.00 -17.34 -9.84
N HIS A 79 -17.65 -18.48 -9.99
CA HIS A 79 -19.07 -18.71 -9.70
C HIS A 79 -19.36 -19.02 -8.22
N SER A 80 -18.32 -19.19 -7.39
CA SER A 80 -18.46 -19.52 -5.97
C SER A 80 -18.44 -18.27 -5.08
N TRP A 81 -18.23 -17.09 -5.63
CA TRP A 81 -18.14 -15.85 -4.88
C TRP A 81 -18.84 -14.69 -5.60
N ASP A 82 -19.86 -14.15 -4.95
CA ASP A 82 -20.61 -12.95 -5.35
C ASP A 82 -20.58 -11.91 -4.22
N GLY A 83 -20.86 -10.65 -4.57
CA GLY A 83 -20.99 -9.54 -3.61
C GLY A 83 -19.76 -8.62 -3.54
N CYS A 84 -18.72 -8.90 -4.32
CA CYS A 84 -17.54 -8.05 -4.45
C CYS A 84 -17.58 -7.12 -5.68
N GLU A 85 -18.67 -7.11 -6.46
CA GLU A 85 -18.79 -6.35 -7.72
C GLU A 85 -18.74 -4.84 -7.48
N ARG A 86 -19.20 -4.40 -6.31
CA ARG A 86 -19.13 -3.00 -5.87
C ARG A 86 -17.92 -2.73 -4.95
N TRP A 87 -17.13 -3.75 -4.64
CA TRP A 87 -15.92 -3.58 -3.87
C TRP A 87 -14.79 -3.15 -4.81
N TRP A 88 -13.98 -2.19 -4.37
CA TRP A 88 -12.92 -1.59 -5.17
C TRP A 88 -11.87 -2.59 -5.67
N ALA A 89 -11.80 -3.79 -5.08
CA ALA A 89 -10.92 -4.86 -5.52
C ALA A 89 -11.46 -5.68 -6.71
N GLY A 90 -12.77 -5.77 -6.88
CA GLY A 90 -13.42 -6.66 -7.88
C GLY A 90 -13.25 -8.17 -7.63
N PHE A 91 -12.55 -8.58 -6.57
CA PHE A 91 -12.28 -9.96 -6.17
C PHE A 91 -12.54 -10.13 -4.67
N PRO A 92 -12.63 -11.35 -4.10
CA PRO A 92 -12.81 -11.57 -2.65
C PRO A 92 -11.59 -11.21 -1.78
N LEU A 93 -10.43 -11.02 -2.41
CA LEU A 93 -9.15 -10.70 -1.78
C LEU A 93 -8.52 -9.50 -2.47
N ILE A 94 -7.67 -8.76 -1.75
CA ILE A 94 -6.77 -7.78 -2.36
C ILE A 94 -5.52 -7.57 -1.51
N ALA A 95 -4.44 -7.12 -2.14
CA ALA A 95 -3.26 -6.60 -1.49
C ALA A 95 -2.97 -5.16 -1.91
N TRP A 96 -2.34 -4.39 -1.02
CA TRP A 96 -1.82 -3.07 -1.38
C TRP A 96 -0.62 -2.67 -0.53
N ILE A 97 0.18 -1.79 -1.10
CA ILE A 97 1.24 -1.07 -0.43
C ILE A 97 0.71 0.28 0.05
N GLU A 98 1.10 0.68 1.25
CA GLU A 98 0.80 1.98 1.85
C GLU A 98 2.10 2.63 2.31
N LEU A 99 2.32 3.88 1.90
CA LEU A 99 3.42 4.72 2.34
C LEU A 99 2.92 5.71 3.40
N ARG A 100 3.51 5.69 4.59
CA ARG A 100 3.20 6.61 5.69
C ARG A 100 4.43 7.45 6.04
N PRO A 101 4.50 8.71 5.62
CA PRO A 101 5.60 9.60 6.01
C PRO A 101 5.68 9.76 7.53
N VAL A 102 6.90 9.79 8.07
CA VAL A 102 7.16 10.18 9.46
C VAL A 102 7.34 11.69 9.49
N THR A 103 6.53 12.37 10.30
CA THR A 103 6.42 13.83 10.35
C THR A 103 7.78 14.53 10.38
N ALA A 104 7.95 15.53 9.50
CA ALA A 104 9.13 16.40 9.41
C ALA A 104 10.49 15.67 9.20
N SER A 105 10.46 14.42 8.71
CA SER A 105 11.67 13.66 8.40
C SER A 105 11.64 13.17 6.94
N ARG A 106 12.81 12.75 6.43
CA ARG A 106 12.89 11.96 5.19
C ARG A 106 12.54 10.49 5.41
N LYS A 107 12.03 10.10 6.58
CA LYS A 107 11.67 8.71 6.86
C LYS A 107 10.20 8.45 6.55
N ALA A 108 9.89 7.22 6.18
CA ALA A 108 8.53 6.75 6.02
C ALA A 108 8.41 5.29 6.43
N HIS A 109 7.20 4.88 6.78
CA HIS A 109 6.85 3.47 6.90
C HIS A 109 6.23 2.98 5.60
N LEU A 110 6.78 1.90 5.07
CA LEU A 110 6.21 1.17 3.95
C LEU A 110 5.52 -0.08 4.48
N ARG A 111 4.23 -0.22 4.17
CA ARG A 111 3.41 -1.33 4.69
C ARG A 111 2.76 -2.11 3.55
N ILE A 112 2.80 -3.44 3.63
CA ILE A 112 2.02 -4.33 2.76
C ILE A 112 0.78 -4.81 3.50
N ILE A 113 -0.39 -4.68 2.92
CA ILE A 113 -1.65 -5.09 3.53
C ILE A 113 -2.32 -6.11 2.60
N ALA A 114 -2.93 -7.13 3.20
CA ALA A 114 -3.81 -8.06 2.52
C ALA A 114 -5.13 -8.17 3.28
N GLU A 115 -6.24 -8.21 2.54
CA GLU A 115 -7.60 -8.13 3.09
C GLU A 115 -8.55 -9.09 2.38
N VAL A 116 -9.36 -9.80 3.16
CA VAL A 116 -10.58 -10.46 2.68
C VAL A 116 -11.70 -9.44 2.74
N GLY A 117 -12.33 -9.18 1.60
CA GLY A 117 -13.39 -8.18 1.47
C GLY A 117 -14.78 -8.69 1.80
N PRO A 118 -15.80 -7.91 1.39
CA PRO A 118 -17.18 -8.26 1.57
C PRO A 118 -17.57 -9.29 0.52
N LEU A 119 -18.32 -10.29 0.97
CA LEU A 119 -18.94 -11.30 0.15
C LEU A 119 -20.39 -11.43 0.58
N HIS A 120 -21.27 -11.71 -0.37
CA HIS A 120 -22.67 -11.99 -0.06
C HIS A 120 -22.77 -13.30 0.70
N ASP A 121 -22.11 -14.35 0.20
CA ASP A 121 -22.06 -15.63 0.87
C ASP A 121 -21.09 -15.57 2.07
N TYR A 122 -21.70 -15.41 3.24
CA TYR A 122 -20.99 -15.43 4.51
C TYR A 122 -20.31 -16.77 4.79
N SER A 123 -20.90 -17.89 4.35
CA SER A 123 -20.31 -19.22 4.55
C SER A 123 -19.02 -19.37 3.77
N PHE A 124 -19.00 -18.94 2.50
CA PHE A 124 -17.79 -18.90 1.68
C PHE A 124 -16.73 -17.99 2.30
N ARG A 125 -17.10 -16.77 2.73
CA ARG A 125 -16.18 -15.84 3.38
C ARG A 125 -15.54 -16.43 4.63
N LYS A 126 -16.36 -17.07 5.48
CA LYS A 126 -15.91 -17.73 6.70
C LYS A 126 -14.95 -18.87 6.36
N SER A 127 -15.29 -19.72 5.41
CA SER A 127 -14.43 -20.81 4.94
C SER A 127 -13.09 -20.29 4.44
N LEU A 128 -13.06 -19.29 3.56
CA LEU A 128 -11.83 -18.67 3.07
C LEU A 128 -10.93 -18.17 4.21
N ILE A 129 -11.51 -17.45 5.19
CA ILE A 129 -10.75 -16.94 6.35
C ILE A 129 -10.20 -18.09 7.21
N GLU A 130 -11.02 -19.11 7.50
CA GLU A 130 -10.57 -20.26 8.29
C GLU A 130 -9.48 -21.05 7.57
N THR A 131 -9.62 -21.30 6.26
CA THR A 131 -8.63 -22.02 5.46
C THR A 131 -7.30 -21.28 5.38
N ILE A 132 -7.30 -19.95 5.25
CA ILE A 132 -6.07 -19.14 5.32
C ILE A 132 -5.45 -19.22 6.73
N ARG A 133 -6.28 -19.08 7.77
CA ARG A 133 -5.83 -19.11 9.16
C ARG A 133 -5.19 -20.45 9.51
N GLN A 134 -5.85 -21.56 9.18
CA GLN A 134 -5.36 -22.92 9.43
C GLN A 134 -4.07 -23.18 8.66
N GLY A 135 -4.02 -22.85 7.37
CA GLY A 135 -2.79 -22.98 6.59
C GLY A 135 -1.62 -22.20 7.22
N GLY A 136 -1.86 -20.96 7.64
CA GLY A 136 -0.87 -20.14 8.34
C GLY A 136 -0.33 -20.80 9.61
N GLN A 137 -1.20 -21.45 10.39
CA GLN A 137 -0.81 -22.20 11.59
C GLN A 137 -0.01 -23.45 11.26
N GLU A 138 -0.47 -24.26 10.31
CA GLU A 138 0.17 -25.50 9.86
C GLU A 138 1.60 -25.26 9.34
N GLN A 139 1.78 -24.20 8.54
CA GLN A 139 3.07 -23.81 7.98
C GLN A 139 3.89 -22.90 8.90
N ARG A 140 3.39 -22.60 10.11
CA ARG A 140 4.04 -21.72 11.10
C ARG A 140 4.34 -20.30 10.58
N LEU A 141 3.53 -19.79 9.63
CA LEU A 141 3.64 -18.44 9.07
C LEU A 141 3.07 -17.41 10.05
N GLN A 142 3.94 -16.90 10.92
CA GLN A 142 3.58 -15.96 12.00
C GLN A 142 3.00 -14.62 11.54
N ARG A 143 3.15 -14.27 10.25
CA ARG A 143 2.64 -13.03 9.67
C ARG A 143 1.20 -13.14 9.15
N ILE A 144 0.58 -14.33 9.19
CA ILE A 144 -0.84 -14.51 8.88
C ILE A 144 -1.63 -14.58 10.18
N LYS A 145 -2.35 -13.51 10.52
CA LYS A 145 -3.22 -13.46 11.69
C LYS A 145 -4.46 -12.64 11.39
N PHE A 146 -5.63 -13.21 11.61
CA PHE A 146 -6.89 -12.47 11.53
C PHE A 146 -7.26 -11.89 12.90
N PRO A 147 -7.91 -10.71 12.96
CA PRO A 147 -8.44 -10.20 14.22
C PRO A 147 -9.53 -11.12 14.78
N ALA A 148 -9.77 -11.01 16.09
CA ALA A 148 -10.94 -11.62 16.71
C ALA A 148 -12.21 -11.08 16.05
N GLY A 149 -13.17 -11.96 15.75
CA GLY A 149 -14.40 -11.60 15.03
C GLY A 149 -14.25 -11.41 13.52
N ALA A 150 -13.09 -11.73 12.92
CA ALA A 150 -12.92 -11.67 11.46
C ALA A 150 -13.94 -12.54 10.69
N THR A 151 -14.41 -13.60 11.32
CA THR A 151 -15.43 -14.51 10.78
C THR A 151 -16.84 -14.12 11.16
N ASP A 152 -17.09 -13.01 11.87
CA ASP A 152 -18.43 -12.58 12.24
C ASP A 152 -19.16 -12.01 11.01
N GLN A 153 -20.48 -12.25 10.92
CA GLN A 153 -21.28 -11.81 9.77
C GLN A 153 -21.35 -10.28 9.63
N THR A 154 -21.17 -9.55 10.73
CA THR A 154 -21.10 -8.08 10.74
C THR A 154 -19.74 -7.56 10.25
N CYS A 155 -18.70 -8.39 10.25
CA CYS A 155 -17.36 -8.01 9.82
C CYS A 155 -17.24 -8.09 8.30
N ARG A 156 -17.22 -6.92 7.64
CA ARG A 156 -17.15 -6.83 6.17
C ARG A 156 -15.74 -7.01 5.62
N TYR A 157 -14.73 -6.57 6.36
CA TYR A 157 -13.34 -6.52 5.90
C TYR A 157 -12.44 -7.14 6.95
N SER A 158 -11.51 -7.99 6.53
CA SER A 158 -10.60 -8.65 7.47
C SER A 158 -9.19 -8.68 6.92
N ARG A 159 -8.33 -7.85 7.50
CA ARG A 159 -6.90 -7.79 7.18
C ARG A 159 -6.15 -8.87 7.94
N PHE A 160 -5.15 -9.47 7.29
CA PHE A 160 -4.47 -10.61 7.89
C PHE A 160 -2.93 -10.59 7.87
N PHE A 161 -2.29 -9.72 7.09
CA PHE A 161 -0.83 -9.56 7.15
C PHE A 161 -0.38 -8.76 8.39
N HIS A 162 0.55 -9.35 9.14
CA HIS A 162 1.19 -8.82 10.35
C HIS A 162 2.70 -8.74 10.18
N GLY A 163 3.38 -7.96 11.03
CA GLY A 163 4.83 -7.70 10.86
C GLY A 163 5.13 -7.13 9.48
N ASN A 164 4.21 -6.32 8.97
CA ASN A 164 4.06 -6.00 7.56
C ASN A 164 4.51 -4.59 7.19
N SER A 165 5.33 -3.99 8.06
CA SER A 165 5.79 -2.62 7.93
C SER A 165 7.30 -2.55 8.10
N ILE A 166 7.97 -1.81 7.23
CA ILE A 166 9.40 -1.48 7.33
C ILE A 166 9.58 0.04 7.38
N GLU A 167 10.62 0.52 8.03
CA GLU A 167 11.05 1.92 7.94
C GLU A 167 12.00 2.06 6.75
N ILE A 168 11.83 3.14 5.98
CA ILE A 168 12.65 3.46 4.81
C ILE A 168 13.02 4.96 4.82
N GLU A 169 14.04 5.32 4.04
CA GLU A 169 14.40 6.70 3.76
C GLU A 169 13.96 7.12 2.35
N LEU A 170 13.17 8.18 2.28
CA LEU A 170 12.70 8.82 1.05
C LEU A 170 13.82 9.65 0.43
N SER A 171 14.53 9.04 -0.52
CA SER A 171 15.70 9.61 -1.19
C SER A 171 15.58 9.61 -2.71
N SER A 172 14.97 8.59 -3.33
CA SER A 172 14.66 8.55 -4.76
C SER A 172 13.48 7.61 -5.09
N GLY A 173 12.91 7.77 -6.29
CA GLY A 173 11.86 6.88 -6.78
C GLY A 173 12.35 5.45 -7.07
N GLU A 174 13.59 5.28 -7.52
CA GLU A 174 14.21 3.98 -7.80
C GLU A 174 14.44 3.17 -6.52
N LEU A 175 14.96 3.82 -5.47
CA LEU A 175 15.17 3.18 -4.18
C LEU A 175 13.83 2.77 -3.56
N LEU A 176 12.83 3.65 -3.62
CA LEU A 176 11.49 3.33 -3.16
C LEU A 176 10.83 2.20 -3.97
N ALA A 177 10.99 2.17 -5.29
CA ALA A 177 10.50 1.07 -6.13
C ALA A 177 11.13 -0.27 -5.74
N ARG A 178 12.44 -0.29 -5.49
CA ARG A 178 13.16 -1.46 -5.00
C ARG A 178 12.65 -1.90 -3.64
N ASP A 179 12.45 -0.97 -2.70
CA ASP A 179 11.97 -1.29 -1.36
C ASP A 179 10.53 -1.83 -1.37
N ILE A 180 9.67 -1.30 -2.25
CA ILE A 180 8.33 -1.84 -2.52
C ILE A 180 8.40 -3.29 -3.00
N LYS A 181 9.20 -3.57 -4.03
CA LYS A 181 9.34 -4.94 -4.57
C LYS A 181 9.92 -5.89 -3.53
N ASN A 182 10.93 -5.46 -2.79
CA ASN A 182 11.53 -6.26 -1.72
C ASN A 182 10.52 -6.58 -0.63
N LEU A 183 9.69 -5.61 -0.22
CA LEU A 183 8.63 -5.85 0.76
C LEU A 183 7.62 -6.87 0.23
N ILE A 184 7.15 -6.73 -1.01
CA ILE A 184 6.22 -7.71 -1.62
C ILE A 184 6.84 -9.11 -1.67
N ASN A 185 8.08 -9.22 -2.17
CA ASN A 185 8.78 -10.50 -2.30
C ASN A 185 9.05 -11.15 -0.94
N SER A 186 9.26 -10.35 0.11
CA SER A 186 9.44 -10.86 1.47
C SER A 186 8.21 -11.59 2.01
N PHE A 187 7.03 -11.40 1.41
CA PHE A 187 5.76 -12.08 1.74
C PHE A 187 5.44 -13.26 0.81
N GLY A 188 6.42 -13.73 0.02
CA GLY A 188 6.26 -14.86 -0.90
C GLY A 188 5.56 -16.09 -0.27
N PRO A 189 6.06 -16.64 0.86
CA PRO A 189 5.42 -17.79 1.50
C PRO A 189 3.97 -17.55 1.90
N GLU A 190 3.63 -16.36 2.39
CA GLU A 190 2.25 -16.01 2.75
C GLU A 190 1.36 -15.83 1.52
N ILE A 191 1.90 -15.27 0.44
CA ILE A 191 1.20 -15.15 -0.85
C ILE A 191 0.89 -16.54 -1.42
N ASP A 192 1.88 -17.44 -1.44
CA ASP A 192 1.72 -18.80 -1.93
C ASP A 192 0.71 -19.59 -1.09
N LEU A 193 0.73 -19.39 0.23
CA LEU A 193 -0.23 -20.02 1.13
C LEU A 193 -1.66 -19.58 0.83
N VAL A 194 -1.90 -18.29 0.66
CA VAL A 194 -3.24 -17.77 0.34
C VAL A 194 -3.73 -18.35 -0.99
N ALA A 195 -2.86 -18.48 -2.01
CA ALA A 195 -3.21 -19.16 -3.27
C ALA A 195 -3.63 -20.61 -3.03
N ALA A 196 -2.83 -21.36 -2.25
CA ALA A 196 -3.14 -22.74 -1.89
C ALA A 196 -4.42 -22.88 -1.06
N SER A 197 -4.76 -21.88 -0.23
CA SER A 197 -6.01 -21.84 0.51
C SER A 197 -7.21 -21.65 -0.41
N ILE A 198 -7.13 -20.76 -1.41
CA ILE A 198 -8.22 -20.54 -2.38
C ILE A 198 -8.52 -21.85 -3.14
N ARG A 199 -7.50 -22.58 -3.57
CA ARG A 199 -7.63 -23.86 -4.29
C ARG A 199 -8.40 -24.94 -3.53
N LYS A 200 -8.45 -24.85 -2.19
CA LYS A 200 -9.11 -25.83 -1.32
C LYS A 200 -10.60 -25.52 -1.10
N LEU A 201 -11.11 -24.41 -1.62
CA LEU A 201 -12.49 -23.94 -1.41
C LEU A 201 -13.49 -24.58 -2.39
#